data_AF-A0A7V9ICC3-F1
#
_entry.id   AF-A0A7V9ICC3-F1
#
_cell.length_a   1.000
_cell.length_b   1.000
_cell.length_c   1.000
_cell.angle_alpha   90.00
_cell.angle_beta   90.00
_cell.angle_gamma   90.00
#
_symmetry.space_group_name_H-M   'P 1'
#
loop_
_entity.id
_entity.type
_entity.pdbx_description
1 polymer ?
#
loop_
_entity_poly.entity_id
_entity_poly.type
_entity_poly.pdbx_seq_one_letter_code
_entity_poly.pdbx_strand_id
1 'polypeptide(L)'
;MRIAVISDIHGNLPALEAVEADLQRHSPDEIWCAGDLGWVGPWAAECIAKVRDEGWTTVKGNADVWITGDPQTVSDDAERAQLKAVAAAHALSSEDARWLLDLPHSHSGTGSILMVHGTPDSAFDAPLPDAPALDFVPYEGRASLVLYGHVHRAFVRRLKEGTIVCNPGSVGLPMDGKTSSYLLVDLEGPEVLLRHQRVAFDRQTCVDKARSAGGVLEERFLGLLGEG
;
A
#
# COMPACT_ATOMS: atom_id res chain seq x y z
N MET A 1 -10.00 18.56 -10.42
CA MET A 1 -8.91 17.93 -9.64
C MET A 1 -9.30 16.51 -9.31
N ARG A 2 -8.55 15.57 -9.86
CA ARG A 2 -8.66 14.13 -9.67
C ARG A 2 -7.35 13.61 -9.09
N ILE A 3 -7.43 12.91 -7.97
CA ILE A 3 -6.30 12.21 -7.36
C ILE A 3 -6.50 10.72 -7.56
N ALA A 4 -5.47 10.01 -7.99
CA ALA A 4 -5.41 8.56 -7.89
C ALA A 4 -4.60 8.16 -6.65
N VAL A 5 -5.15 7.24 -5.86
CA VAL A 5 -4.54 6.76 -4.62
C VAL A 5 -4.29 5.27 -4.75
N ILE A 6 -3.03 4.88 -4.69
CA ILE A 6 -2.56 3.49 -4.72
C ILE A 6 -1.94 3.10 -3.37
N SER A 7 -1.83 1.80 -3.09
CA SER A 7 -1.22 1.30 -1.85
C SER A 7 -0.77 -0.15 -2.01
N ASP A 8 0.11 -0.61 -1.13
CA ASP A 8 0.43 -2.02 -0.90
C ASP A 8 0.86 -2.72 -2.21
N ILE A 9 1.91 -2.19 -2.85
CA ILE A 9 2.48 -2.70 -4.10
C ILE A 9 3.26 -4.00 -3.87
N HIS A 10 3.93 -4.12 -2.72
CA HIS A 10 4.59 -5.35 -2.26
C HIS A 10 5.46 -6.04 -3.31
N GLY A 11 6.27 -5.27 -4.05
CA GLY A 11 7.21 -5.81 -5.02
C GLY A 11 6.55 -6.60 -6.14
N ASN A 12 5.26 -6.35 -6.45
CA ASN A 12 4.54 -6.98 -7.54
C ASN A 12 4.53 -6.06 -8.78
N LEU A 13 5.62 -6.11 -9.55
CA LEU A 13 5.81 -5.24 -10.72
C LEU A 13 4.73 -5.42 -11.81
N PRO A 14 4.32 -6.66 -12.19
CA PRO A 14 3.24 -6.82 -13.18
C PRO A 14 1.92 -6.16 -12.77
N ALA A 15 1.60 -6.17 -11.47
CA ALA A 15 0.43 -5.48 -10.94
C ALA A 15 0.58 -3.95 -11.00
N LEU A 16 1.75 -3.43 -10.63
CA LEU A 16 2.05 -2.00 -10.69
C LEU A 16 1.97 -1.46 -12.12
N GLU A 17 2.57 -2.15 -13.08
CA GLU A 17 2.54 -1.77 -14.50
C GLU A 17 1.12 -1.79 -15.07
N ALA A 18 0.31 -2.77 -14.68
CA ALA A 18 -1.09 -2.85 -15.09
C ALA A 18 -1.91 -1.66 -14.54
N VAL A 19 -1.71 -1.31 -13.26
CA VAL A 19 -2.35 -0.14 -12.63
C VAL A 19 -1.89 1.15 -13.30
N GLU A 20 -0.59 1.33 -13.56
CA GLU A 20 -0.08 2.51 -14.25
C GLU A 20 -0.70 2.70 -15.65
N ALA A 21 -0.81 1.62 -16.43
CA ALA A 21 -1.48 1.66 -17.73
C ALA A 21 -2.98 2.00 -17.63
N ASP A 22 -3.62 1.71 -16.50
CA ASP A 22 -5.00 2.12 -16.23
C ASP A 22 -5.09 3.59 -15.77
N LEU A 23 -4.16 4.03 -14.91
CA LEU A 23 -4.03 5.43 -14.47
C LEU A 23 -3.90 6.39 -15.65
N GLN A 24 -3.11 6.04 -16.67
CA GLN A 24 -2.97 6.85 -17.88
C GLN A 24 -4.32 7.13 -18.58
N ARG A 25 -5.24 6.15 -18.59
CA ARG A 25 -6.58 6.29 -19.20
C ARG A 25 -7.49 7.23 -18.42
N HIS A 26 -7.26 7.34 -17.11
CA HIS A 26 -8.03 8.20 -16.22
C HIS A 26 -7.44 9.61 -16.07
N SER A 27 -6.17 9.77 -16.47
CA SER A 27 -5.41 11.03 -16.47
C SER A 27 -5.61 11.82 -15.16
N PRO A 28 -5.25 11.24 -13.99
CA PRO A 28 -5.35 11.97 -12.73
C PRO A 28 -4.38 13.16 -12.73
N ASP A 29 -4.77 14.23 -12.03
CA ASP A 29 -3.91 15.40 -11.83
C ASP A 29 -2.75 15.08 -10.87
N GLU A 30 -2.99 14.19 -9.91
CA GLU A 30 -2.02 13.74 -8.92
C GLU A 30 -2.11 12.23 -8.67
N ILE A 31 -0.97 11.59 -8.39
CA ILE A 31 -0.89 10.19 -7.96
C ILE A 31 -0.25 10.15 -6.57
N TRP A 32 -0.97 9.54 -5.64
CA TRP A 32 -0.58 9.38 -4.25
C TRP A 32 -0.41 7.89 -3.93
N CYS A 33 0.66 7.54 -3.22
CA CYS A 33 0.96 6.18 -2.80
C CYS A 33 0.98 6.07 -1.27
N ALA A 34 0.13 5.21 -0.71
CA ALA A 34 0.01 4.99 0.72
C ALA A 34 1.04 4.00 1.28
N GLY A 35 2.15 3.74 0.59
CA GLY A 35 3.29 2.95 1.07
C GLY A 35 3.21 1.44 0.77
N ASP A 36 4.11 0.70 1.39
CA ASP A 36 4.34 -0.74 1.26
C ASP A 36 4.70 -1.16 -0.17
N LEU A 37 5.89 -0.72 -0.59
CA LEU A 37 6.32 -0.75 -1.98
C LEU A 37 6.92 -2.10 -2.41
N GLY A 38 7.71 -2.73 -1.54
CA GLY A 38 8.61 -3.83 -1.94
C GLY A 38 8.44 -5.16 -1.19
N TRP A 39 7.82 -5.16 -0.01
CA TRP A 39 7.88 -6.32 0.88
C TRP A 39 7.28 -7.59 0.26
N VAL A 40 7.89 -8.74 0.55
CA VAL A 40 7.68 -10.12 0.02
C VAL A 40 7.74 -10.33 -1.50
N GLY A 41 7.47 -9.32 -2.34
CA GLY A 41 7.47 -9.51 -3.80
C GLY A 41 8.84 -9.62 -4.44
N PRO A 42 8.98 -10.36 -5.56
CA PRO A 42 10.28 -10.63 -6.16
C PRO A 42 10.82 -9.50 -7.05
N TRP A 43 10.14 -8.35 -7.09
CA TRP A 43 10.55 -7.13 -7.82
C TRP A 43 10.63 -5.90 -6.90
N ALA A 44 11.08 -6.08 -5.66
CA ALA A 44 11.10 -5.00 -4.68
C ALA A 44 11.89 -3.77 -5.18
N ALA A 45 13.10 -3.97 -5.70
CA ALA A 45 13.95 -2.88 -6.18
C ALA A 45 13.33 -2.15 -7.38
N GLU A 46 12.73 -2.88 -8.32
CA GLU A 46 12.09 -2.33 -9.50
C GLU A 46 10.85 -1.50 -9.15
N CYS A 47 10.01 -1.97 -8.22
CA CYS A 47 8.85 -1.22 -7.75
C CYS A 47 9.27 0.06 -7.00
N ILE A 48 10.29 -0.04 -6.13
CA ILE A 48 10.82 1.12 -5.38
C ILE A 48 11.38 2.17 -6.33
N ALA A 49 12.24 1.75 -7.27
CA ALA A 49 12.83 2.65 -8.25
C ALA A 49 11.75 3.32 -9.11
N LYS A 50 10.75 2.56 -9.56
CA LYS A 50 9.65 3.08 -10.37
C LYS A 50 8.86 4.17 -9.64
N VAL A 51 8.41 3.91 -8.41
CA VAL A 51 7.63 4.90 -7.63
C VAL A 51 8.47 6.14 -7.33
N ARG A 52 9.76 5.98 -7.03
CA ARG A 52 10.70 7.08 -6.82
C ARG A 52 10.89 7.93 -8.07
N ASP A 53 11.12 7.30 -9.21
CA ASP A 53 11.46 7.98 -10.48
C ASP A 53 10.25 8.72 -11.07
N GLU A 54 9.04 8.17 -10.91
CA GLU A 54 7.79 8.83 -11.28
C GLU A 54 7.45 10.03 -10.37
N GLY A 55 8.09 10.13 -9.19
CA GLY A 55 7.93 11.25 -8.28
C GLY A 55 6.54 11.32 -7.62
N TRP A 56 5.84 10.20 -7.47
CA TRP A 56 4.53 10.16 -6.83
C TRP A 56 4.60 10.55 -5.36
N THR A 57 3.60 11.29 -4.88
CA THR A 57 3.47 11.64 -3.46
C THR A 57 3.32 10.37 -2.65
N THR A 58 4.34 10.00 -1.87
CA THR A 58 4.38 8.69 -1.20
C THR A 58 4.57 8.85 0.29
N VAL A 59 3.83 8.08 1.09
CA VAL A 59 4.03 7.97 2.54
C VAL A 59 4.59 6.59 2.88
N LYS A 60 5.27 6.51 4.03
CA LYS A 60 5.91 5.29 4.51
C LYS A 60 4.90 4.30 5.09
N GLY A 61 4.96 3.05 4.64
CA GLY A 61 4.26 1.93 5.25
C GLY A 61 5.10 1.14 6.26
N ASN A 62 4.49 0.20 6.97
CA ASN A 62 5.23 -0.65 7.91
C ASN A 62 6.19 -1.61 7.20
N ALA A 63 5.80 -2.13 6.05
CA ALA A 63 6.62 -3.08 5.32
C ALA A 63 7.79 -2.39 4.61
N ASP A 64 7.69 -1.08 4.34
CA ASP A 64 8.81 -0.23 3.93
C ASP A 64 9.88 -0.09 5.03
N VAL A 65 9.50 -0.24 6.30
CA VAL A 65 10.44 -0.34 7.43
C VAL A 65 10.98 -1.76 7.55
N TRP A 66 10.09 -2.77 7.58
CA TRP A 66 10.50 -4.16 7.77
C TRP A 66 11.45 -4.67 6.68
N ILE A 67 11.30 -4.23 5.42
CA ILE A 67 12.20 -4.60 4.32
C ILE A 67 13.66 -4.18 4.53
N THR A 68 13.90 -3.18 5.39
CA THR A 68 15.26 -2.74 5.76
C THR A 68 15.94 -3.64 6.80
N GLY A 69 15.22 -4.64 7.32
CA GLY A 69 15.69 -5.54 8.37
C GLY A 69 15.45 -5.03 9.80
N ASP A 70 14.69 -3.94 9.96
CA ASP A 70 14.23 -3.43 11.24
C ASP A 70 12.85 -4.00 11.62
N PRO A 71 12.75 -4.99 12.52
CA PRO A 71 11.49 -5.63 12.88
C PRO A 71 10.76 -4.83 13.97
N GLN A 72 10.52 -3.53 13.73
CA GLN A 72 9.76 -2.69 14.65
C GLN A 72 8.41 -3.33 14.99
N THR A 73 7.92 -3.01 16.19
CA THR A 73 6.69 -3.52 16.83
C THR A 73 6.64 -5.02 17.14
N VAL A 74 7.59 -5.81 16.63
CA VAL A 74 7.66 -7.25 16.90
C VAL A 74 8.54 -7.54 18.11
N SER A 75 7.96 -8.16 19.13
CA SER A 75 8.64 -8.54 20.38
C SER A 75 9.09 -10.00 20.43
N ASP A 76 8.42 -10.90 19.69
CA ASP A 76 8.77 -12.33 19.66
C ASP A 76 10.05 -12.57 18.85
N ASP A 77 11.04 -13.23 19.46
CA ASP A 77 12.35 -13.42 18.83
C ASP A 77 12.31 -14.30 17.58
N ALA A 78 11.42 -15.30 17.53
CA ALA A 78 11.29 -16.18 16.37
C ALA A 78 10.67 -15.42 15.18
N GLU A 79 9.65 -14.62 15.42
CA GLU A 79 9.03 -13.75 14.41
C GLU A 79 10.02 -12.70 13.91
N ARG A 80 10.79 -12.06 14.80
CA ARG A 80 11.85 -11.11 14.41
C ARG A 80 12.91 -11.77 13.52
N ALA A 81 13.29 -13.01 13.82
CA ALA A 81 14.24 -13.76 12.99
C ALA A 81 13.66 -14.05 11.60
N GLN A 82 12.36 -14.39 11.50
CA GLN A 82 11.68 -14.58 10.22
C GLN A 82 11.61 -13.30 9.40
N LEU A 83 11.23 -12.17 10.00
CA LEU A 83 11.20 -10.87 9.33
C LEU A 83 12.58 -10.50 8.78
N LYS A 84 13.64 -10.68 9.59
CA LYS A 84 15.01 -10.41 9.14
C LYS A 84 15.45 -11.34 8.01
N ALA A 85 15.02 -12.60 8.02
CA ALA A 85 15.31 -13.52 6.92
C ALA A 85 14.63 -13.09 5.61
N VAL A 86 13.36 -12.64 5.68
CA VAL A 86 12.65 -12.06 4.52
C VAL A 86 13.35 -10.80 4.02
N ALA A 87 13.67 -9.86 4.92
CA ALA A 87 14.37 -8.63 4.58
C ALA A 87 15.73 -8.90 3.91
N ALA A 88 16.51 -9.85 4.46
CA ALA A 88 17.80 -10.24 3.89
C ALA A 88 17.64 -10.85 2.48
N ALA A 89 16.57 -11.60 2.24
CA ALA A 89 16.31 -12.21 0.94
C ALA A 89 16.00 -11.18 -0.17
N HIS A 90 15.46 -10.01 0.19
CA HIS A 90 15.28 -8.88 -0.74
C HIS A 90 16.59 -8.27 -1.21
N ALA A 91 17.68 -8.43 -0.43
CA ALA A 91 18.99 -7.86 -0.72
C ALA A 91 18.94 -6.36 -1.08
N LEU A 92 18.12 -5.60 -0.33
CA LEU A 92 17.84 -4.20 -0.62
C LEU A 92 19.11 -3.33 -0.58
N SER A 93 19.26 -2.42 -1.54
CA SER A 93 20.39 -1.49 -1.54
C SER A 93 20.32 -0.51 -0.36
N SER A 94 21.46 -0.01 0.10
CA SER A 94 21.48 1.00 1.17
C SER A 94 20.85 2.33 0.74
N GLU A 95 20.78 2.60 -0.56
CA GLU A 95 20.11 3.78 -1.11
C GLU A 95 18.60 3.64 -1.04
N ASP A 96 18.06 2.51 -1.49
CA ASP A 96 16.62 2.23 -1.43
C ASP A 96 16.14 2.15 0.02
N ALA A 97 16.90 1.47 0.89
CA ALA A 97 16.58 1.42 2.32
C ALA A 97 16.51 2.82 2.94
N ARG A 98 17.46 3.71 2.61
CA ARG A 98 17.44 5.09 3.12
C ARG A 98 16.24 5.87 2.59
N TRP A 99 15.99 5.77 1.28
CA TRP A 99 14.87 6.45 0.67
C TRP A 99 13.53 6.03 1.28
N LEU A 100 13.31 4.73 1.49
CA LEU A 100 12.11 4.22 2.17
C LEU A 100 11.96 4.77 3.59
N LEU A 101 13.05 4.82 4.37
CA LEU A 101 13.01 5.31 5.75
C LEU A 101 12.76 6.82 5.83
N ASP A 102 13.23 7.58 4.83
CA ASP A 102 13.07 9.04 4.71
C ASP A 102 11.68 9.46 4.19
N LEU A 103 10.87 8.53 3.68
CA LEU A 103 9.48 8.81 3.30
C LEU A 103 8.69 9.41 4.49
N PRO A 104 7.84 10.42 4.25
CA PRO A 104 7.03 11.02 5.30
C PRO A 104 6.01 10.03 5.85
N HIS A 105 5.62 10.20 7.12
CA HIS A 105 4.57 9.40 7.75
C HIS A 105 3.17 9.69 7.18
N SER A 106 2.95 10.94 6.77
CA SER A 106 1.65 11.38 6.27
C SER A 106 1.79 12.43 5.18
N HIS A 107 0.72 12.59 4.40
CA HIS A 107 0.58 13.65 3.43
C HIS A 107 -0.80 14.30 3.56
N SER A 108 -0.84 15.63 3.59
CA SER A 108 -2.08 16.41 3.59
C SER A 108 -2.19 17.19 2.29
N GLY A 109 -3.27 16.98 1.55
CA GLY A 109 -3.52 17.66 0.28
C GLY A 109 -4.74 18.59 0.30
N THR A 110 -5.07 19.12 -0.87
CA THR A 110 -6.20 20.04 -1.06
C THR A 110 -7.53 19.38 -0.66
N GLY A 111 -8.43 20.14 -0.03
CA GLY A 111 -9.80 19.69 0.26
C GLY A 111 -9.97 18.93 1.58
N SER A 112 -9.10 19.15 2.58
CA SER A 112 -9.15 18.46 3.88
C SER A 112 -9.04 16.94 3.71
N ILE A 113 -7.94 16.52 3.05
CA ILE A 113 -7.62 15.12 2.77
C ILE A 113 -6.30 14.79 3.46
N LEU A 114 -6.28 13.69 4.21
CA LEU A 114 -5.09 13.12 4.84
C LEU A 114 -4.84 11.73 4.24
N MET A 115 -3.61 11.47 3.82
CA MET A 115 -3.12 10.13 3.49
C MET A 115 -2.10 9.66 4.53
N VAL A 116 -2.28 8.44 5.00
CA VAL A 116 -1.37 7.69 5.88
C VAL A 116 -1.33 6.23 5.44
N HIS A 117 -0.38 5.44 5.92
CA HIS A 117 -0.39 4.00 5.64
C HIS A 117 -1.36 3.24 6.58
N GLY A 118 -1.16 3.38 7.89
CA GLY A 118 -1.99 2.73 8.92
C GLY A 118 -2.97 3.70 9.58
N THR A 119 -2.79 3.97 10.86
CA THR A 119 -3.45 5.06 11.60
C THR A 119 -2.68 6.38 11.43
N PRO A 120 -3.30 7.53 11.78
CA PRO A 120 -2.61 8.83 11.76
C PRO A 120 -1.36 8.90 12.63
N ASP A 121 -1.22 8.03 13.62
CA ASP A 121 -0.11 8.03 14.58
C ASP A 121 0.81 6.80 14.45
N SER A 122 0.45 5.80 13.64
CA SER A 122 1.22 4.55 13.48
C SER A 122 1.03 3.95 12.09
N ALA A 123 2.14 3.66 11.41
CA ALA A 123 2.12 2.89 10.16
C ALA A 123 1.91 1.38 10.40
N PHE A 124 1.97 0.91 11.64
CA PHE A 124 1.93 -0.53 11.98
C PHE A 124 0.56 -1.02 12.44
N ASP A 125 -0.37 -0.10 12.68
CA ASP A 125 -1.70 -0.39 13.18
C ASP A 125 -2.73 0.16 12.21
N ALA A 126 -3.74 -0.64 11.86
CA ALA A 126 -4.95 -0.14 11.22
C ALA A 126 -6.14 -1.08 11.44
N PRO A 127 -7.37 -0.57 11.55
CA PRO A 127 -8.55 -1.39 11.65
C PRO A 127 -8.87 -2.07 10.30
N LEU A 128 -9.44 -3.28 10.37
CA LEU A 128 -10.07 -3.91 9.21
C LEU A 128 -11.41 -3.23 8.87
N PRO A 129 -11.94 -3.40 7.64
CA PRO A 129 -13.20 -2.78 7.23
C PRO A 129 -14.37 -3.08 8.19
N ASP A 130 -14.42 -4.31 8.71
CA ASP A 130 -15.44 -4.85 9.60
C ASP A 130 -15.12 -4.70 11.10
N ALA A 131 -14.04 -3.99 11.44
CA ALA A 131 -13.69 -3.73 12.83
C ALA A 131 -14.72 -2.83 13.55
N PRO A 132 -14.84 -2.96 14.90
CA PRO A 132 -15.67 -2.09 15.72
C PRO A 132 -15.42 -0.59 15.46
N ALA A 133 -16.46 0.23 15.64
CA ALA A 133 -16.34 1.68 15.44
C ALA A 133 -15.27 2.35 16.33
N LEU A 134 -14.98 1.75 17.49
CA LEU A 134 -13.96 2.27 18.42
C LEU A 134 -12.56 2.29 17.79
N ASP A 135 -12.26 1.31 16.92
CA ASP A 135 -10.94 1.18 16.30
C ASP A 135 -10.69 2.25 15.23
N PHE A 136 -11.77 2.94 14.80
CA PHE A 136 -11.69 4.05 13.85
C PHE A 136 -11.62 5.43 14.53
N VAL A 137 -11.71 5.51 15.85
CA VAL A 137 -11.57 6.77 16.61
C VAL A 137 -10.29 7.54 16.27
N PRO A 138 -9.11 6.92 16.06
CA PRO A 138 -7.89 7.65 15.72
C PRO A 138 -7.97 8.51 14.45
N TYR A 139 -8.90 8.20 13.54
CA TYR A 139 -9.08 8.90 12.26
C TYR A 139 -10.06 10.07 12.36
N GLU A 140 -10.97 10.07 13.34
CA GLU A 140 -12.03 11.07 13.45
C GLU A 140 -11.44 12.48 13.68
N GLY A 141 -11.94 13.47 12.94
CA GLY A 141 -11.53 14.87 13.09
C GLY A 141 -10.13 15.20 12.55
N ARG A 142 -9.40 14.21 12.00
CA ARG A 142 -8.07 14.43 11.42
C ARG A 142 -8.12 15.13 10.06
N ALA A 143 -9.15 14.81 9.27
CA ALA A 143 -9.45 15.39 7.97
C ALA A 143 -10.91 15.09 7.62
N SER A 144 -11.46 15.71 6.57
CA SER A 144 -12.79 15.36 6.08
C SER A 144 -12.79 14.02 5.35
N LEU A 145 -11.68 13.71 4.67
CA LEU A 145 -11.39 12.41 4.06
C LEU A 145 -10.03 11.91 4.54
N VAL A 146 -9.97 10.71 5.13
CA VAL A 146 -8.72 10.02 5.46
C VAL A 146 -8.57 8.80 4.58
N LEU A 147 -7.44 8.72 3.89
CA LEU A 147 -7.03 7.65 2.99
C LEU A 147 -5.97 6.82 3.71
N TYR A 148 -6.16 5.51 3.80
CA TYR A 148 -5.13 4.61 4.36
C TYR A 148 -5.00 3.28 3.63
N GLY A 149 -3.83 2.65 3.74
CA GLY A 149 -3.44 1.37 3.13
C GLY A 149 -3.50 0.19 4.10
N HIS A 150 -2.45 -0.61 4.19
CA HIS A 150 -2.17 -1.60 5.24
C HIS A 150 -3.03 -2.87 5.25
N VAL A 151 -4.35 -2.77 5.07
CA VAL A 151 -5.26 -3.91 5.21
C VAL A 151 -5.67 -4.57 3.89
N HIS A 152 -5.20 -4.05 2.75
CA HIS A 152 -5.34 -4.64 1.41
C HIS A 152 -6.78 -4.87 0.93
N ARG A 153 -7.78 -4.29 1.61
CA ARG A 153 -9.21 -4.44 1.33
C ARG A 153 -9.79 -3.07 1.03
N ALA A 154 -10.37 -2.91 -0.16
CA ALA A 154 -10.98 -1.67 -0.59
C ALA A 154 -12.31 -1.44 0.15
N PHE A 155 -12.48 -0.27 0.77
CA PHE A 155 -13.75 0.12 1.37
C PHE A 155 -13.87 1.62 1.58
N VAL A 156 -15.10 2.06 1.85
CA VAL A 156 -15.43 3.42 2.31
C VAL A 156 -16.25 3.30 3.59
N ARG A 157 -15.93 4.08 4.61
CA ARG A 157 -16.66 4.15 5.87
C ARG A 157 -16.83 5.60 6.30
N ARG A 158 -18.07 6.00 6.58
CA ARG A 158 -18.35 7.28 7.24
C ARG A 158 -18.35 7.06 8.76
N LEU A 159 -17.56 7.85 9.47
CA LEU A 159 -17.47 7.82 10.92
C LEU A 159 -18.55 8.70 11.56
N LYS A 160 -18.63 8.67 12.89
CA LYS A 160 -19.75 9.25 13.65
C LYS A 160 -19.78 10.77 13.55
N GLU A 161 -18.63 11.43 13.55
CA GLU A 161 -18.53 12.89 13.50
C GLU A 161 -18.39 13.42 12.07
N GLY A 162 -18.47 12.53 11.08
CA GLY A 162 -18.60 12.88 9.66
C GLY A 162 -17.35 12.63 8.83
N THR A 163 -16.21 12.30 9.46
CA THR A 163 -14.98 11.90 8.75
C THR A 163 -15.27 10.71 7.84
N ILE A 164 -14.83 10.76 6.59
CA ILE A 164 -14.87 9.61 5.69
C ILE A 164 -13.50 8.95 5.74
N VAL A 165 -13.44 7.67 6.10
CA VAL A 165 -12.24 6.84 6.00
C VAL A 165 -12.38 5.95 4.78
N CYS A 166 -11.34 5.89 3.94
CA CYS A 166 -11.33 5.09 2.73
C CYS A 166 -10.01 4.35 2.60
N ASN A 167 -10.08 3.11 2.14
CA ASN A 167 -8.92 2.31 1.81
C ASN A 167 -8.94 2.01 0.30
N PRO A 168 -7.84 2.24 -0.45
CA PRO A 168 -7.81 2.00 -1.90
C PRO A 168 -7.77 0.51 -2.25
N GLY A 169 -7.55 -0.37 -1.26
CA GLY A 169 -7.17 -1.76 -1.47
C GLY A 169 -5.68 -1.87 -1.79
N SER A 170 -5.26 -3.04 -2.27
CA SER A 170 -3.87 -3.30 -2.61
C SER A 170 -3.66 -3.42 -4.11
N VAL A 171 -2.55 -2.83 -4.59
CA VAL A 171 -2.06 -3.02 -5.95
C VAL A 171 -1.53 -4.44 -6.12
N GLY A 172 -0.62 -4.88 -5.24
CA GLY A 172 0.15 -6.10 -5.45
C GLY A 172 -0.42 -7.36 -4.82
N LEU A 173 -1.11 -7.23 -3.68
CA LEU A 173 -1.59 -8.33 -2.85
C LEU A 173 -3.04 -8.09 -2.37
N PRO A 174 -4.02 -7.94 -3.28
CA PRO A 174 -5.42 -7.72 -2.90
C PRO A 174 -5.95 -8.87 -2.03
N MET A 175 -6.54 -8.54 -0.88
CA MET A 175 -7.12 -9.52 0.06
C MET A 175 -8.66 -9.61 -0.04
N ASP A 176 -9.24 -8.97 -1.06
CA ASP A 176 -10.68 -8.93 -1.34
C ASP A 176 -11.02 -9.28 -2.80
N GLY A 177 -10.09 -9.93 -3.51
CA GLY A 177 -10.26 -10.32 -4.89
C GLY A 177 -8.95 -10.77 -5.55
N LYS A 178 -8.99 -10.98 -6.87
CA LYS A 178 -7.80 -11.39 -7.65
C LYS A 178 -7.21 -10.27 -8.52
N THR A 179 -7.82 -9.10 -8.52
CA THR A 179 -7.43 -7.93 -9.31
C THR A 179 -6.84 -6.87 -8.40
N SER A 180 -5.82 -6.16 -8.87
CA SER A 180 -5.29 -4.97 -8.23
C SER A 180 -6.41 -3.97 -7.96
N SER A 181 -6.25 -3.18 -6.90
CA SER A 181 -7.21 -2.15 -6.51
C SER A 181 -6.50 -0.83 -6.30
N TYR A 182 -7.15 0.24 -6.73
CA TYR A 182 -6.78 1.60 -6.36
C TYR A 182 -8.02 2.49 -6.29
N LEU A 183 -7.88 3.73 -5.82
CA LEU A 183 -8.99 4.67 -5.66
C LEU A 183 -8.81 5.90 -6.54
N LEU A 184 -9.87 6.32 -7.22
CA LEU A 184 -10.01 7.66 -7.79
C LEU A 184 -10.82 8.54 -6.85
N VAL A 185 -10.28 9.73 -6.57
CA VAL A 185 -10.91 10.79 -5.77
C VAL A 185 -11.13 12.00 -6.67
N ASP A 186 -12.39 12.33 -6.96
CA ASP A 186 -12.76 13.50 -7.76
C ASP A 186 -13.27 14.64 -6.87
N LEU A 187 -12.67 15.82 -7.01
CA LEU A 187 -12.98 17.03 -6.23
C LEU A 187 -13.63 18.14 -7.06
N GLU A 188 -14.11 17.85 -8.28
CA GLU A 188 -14.64 18.86 -9.21
C GLU A 188 -16.08 19.29 -8.93
N GLY A 189 -16.82 18.48 -8.16
CA GLY A 189 -18.21 18.72 -7.82
C GLY A 189 -18.41 19.32 -6.42
N PRO A 190 -19.67 19.59 -6.05
CA PRO A 190 -20.03 19.97 -4.68
C PRO A 190 -19.79 18.84 -3.67
N GLU A 191 -19.65 17.60 -4.15
CA GLU A 191 -19.39 16.40 -3.36
C GLU A 191 -18.10 15.74 -3.83
N VAL A 192 -17.39 15.11 -2.89
CA VAL A 192 -16.24 14.25 -3.18
C VAL A 192 -16.74 12.92 -3.71
N LEU A 193 -16.33 12.53 -4.91
CA LEU A 193 -16.64 11.20 -5.47
C LEU A 193 -15.47 10.26 -5.27
N LEU A 194 -15.76 9.09 -4.71
CA LEU A 194 -14.79 8.03 -4.44
C LEU A 194 -15.12 6.83 -5.32
N ARG A 195 -14.17 6.38 -6.15
CA ARG A 195 -14.36 5.25 -7.07
C ARG A 195 -13.19 4.29 -7.01
N HIS A 196 -13.42 3.10 -6.46
CA HIS A 196 -12.45 2.01 -6.55
C HIS A 196 -12.38 1.49 -7.99
N GLN A 197 -11.17 1.35 -8.49
CA GLN A 197 -10.86 0.71 -9.76
C GLN A 197 -10.27 -0.67 -9.50
N ARG A 198 -10.61 -1.62 -10.38
CA ARG A 198 -10.13 -3.00 -10.33
C ARG A 198 -9.42 -3.34 -11.63
N VAL A 199 -8.15 -3.72 -11.52
CA VAL A 199 -7.28 -3.93 -12.68
C VAL A 199 -6.77 -5.36 -12.67
N ALA A 200 -7.03 -6.10 -13.75
CA ALA A 200 -6.46 -7.41 -13.94
C ALA A 200 -4.98 -7.28 -14.33
N PHE A 201 -4.15 -8.19 -13.83
CA PHE A 201 -2.72 -8.25 -14.14
C PHE A 201 -2.30 -9.71 -14.39
N ASP A 202 -1.12 -9.90 -14.97
CA ASP A 202 -0.60 -11.22 -15.27
C ASP A 202 -0.08 -11.93 -14.00
N ARG A 203 -0.99 -12.62 -13.33
CA ARG A 203 -0.70 -13.42 -12.13
C ARG A 203 0.22 -14.60 -12.42
N GLN A 204 0.21 -15.14 -13.64
CA GLN A 204 1.05 -16.29 -13.98
C GLN A 204 2.52 -15.88 -13.97
N THR A 205 2.85 -14.72 -14.54
CA THR A 205 4.20 -14.12 -14.44
C THR A 205 4.62 -13.92 -12.98
N CYS A 206 3.72 -13.45 -12.10
CA CYS A 206 3.97 -13.33 -10.66
C CYS A 206 4.36 -14.68 -10.03
N VAL A 207 3.60 -15.74 -10.34
CA VAL A 207 3.85 -17.09 -9.82
C VAL A 207 5.18 -17.65 -10.31
N ASP A 208 5.46 -17.53 -11.60
CA ASP A 208 6.67 -18.08 -12.22
C ASP A 208 7.94 -17.38 -11.70
N LYS A 209 7.88 -16.06 -11.50
CA LYS A 209 8.99 -15.31 -10.90
C LYS A 209 9.20 -15.70 -9.44
N ALA A 210 8.13 -15.81 -8.65
CA ALA A 210 8.23 -16.19 -7.24
C ALA A 210 8.88 -17.57 -7.07
N ARG A 211 8.45 -18.56 -7.86
CA ARG A 211 9.07 -19.90 -7.91
C ARG A 211 10.53 -19.86 -8.34
N SER A 212 10.88 -18.96 -9.26
CA SER A 212 12.27 -18.79 -9.70
C SER A 212 13.13 -18.13 -8.62
N ALA A 213 12.57 -17.24 -7.80
CA ALA A 213 13.26 -16.63 -6.66
C ALA A 213 13.50 -17.65 -5.54
N GLY A 214 12.53 -18.53 -5.31
CA GLY A 214 12.63 -19.61 -4.33
C GLY A 214 12.62 -19.15 -2.88
N GLY A 215 12.70 -20.12 -1.97
CA GLY A 215 12.91 -19.90 -0.54
C GLY A 215 11.80 -19.06 0.13
N VAL A 216 12.18 -18.22 1.08
CA VAL A 216 11.22 -17.51 1.93
C VAL A 216 10.37 -16.50 1.15
N LEU A 217 10.89 -15.93 0.05
CA LEU A 217 10.12 -14.99 -0.79
C LEU A 217 9.04 -15.73 -1.58
N GLU A 218 9.37 -16.89 -2.17
CA GLU A 218 8.39 -17.75 -2.84
C GLU A 218 7.23 -18.09 -1.89
N GLU A 219 7.54 -18.68 -0.74
CA GLU A 219 6.55 -19.16 0.22
C GLU A 219 5.62 -18.03 0.69
N ARG A 220 6.19 -16.87 1.07
CA ARG A 220 5.42 -15.74 1.59
C ARG A 220 4.58 -15.08 0.49
N PHE A 221 5.19 -14.82 -0.67
CA PHE A 221 4.51 -14.12 -1.75
C PHE A 221 3.37 -14.95 -2.34
N LEU A 222 3.58 -16.24 -2.63
CA LEU A 222 2.53 -17.11 -3.16
C LEU A 222 1.40 -17.33 -2.15
N GLY A 223 1.73 -17.48 -0.87
CA GLY A 223 0.74 -17.58 0.20
C GLY A 223 -0.17 -16.34 0.27
N LEU A 224 0.41 -15.14 0.20
CA LEU A 224 -0.36 -13.89 0.22
C LEU A 224 -1.08 -13.59 -1.10
N LEU A 225 -0.53 -14.03 -2.23
CA LEU A 225 -1.18 -13.91 -3.53
C LEU A 225 -2.38 -14.87 -3.66
N GLY A 226 -2.49 -15.89 -2.81
CA GLY A 226 -3.54 -16.91 -2.85
C GLY A 226 -3.30 -17.99 -3.90
N GLU A 227 -2.02 -18.31 -4.16
CA GLU A 227 -1.55 -19.30 -5.15
C GLU A 227 -0.64 -20.36 -4.51
N GLY A 228 -0.70 -20.50 -3.18
CA GLY A 228 0.03 -21.50 -2.38
C GLY A 228 -0.65 -22.86 -2.27
#